data_AF-A0A2E4JG09-F1
#
_entry.id   AF-A0A2E4JG09-F1
#
_cell.length_a   1.000
_cell.length_b   1.000
_cell.length_c   1.000
_cell.angle_alpha   90.00
_cell.angle_beta   90.00
_cell.angle_gamma   90.00
#
_symmetry.space_group_name_H-M   'P 1'
#
loop_
_entity.id
_entity.type
_entity.pdbx_description
1 polymer ?
#
loop_
_entity_poly.entity_id
_entity_poly.type
_entity_poly.pdbx_seq_one_letter_code
_entity_poly.pdbx_strand_id
1 'polypeptide(L)' 'MSRLIAWPVVILWNALFWTYDRATWQYDLMVIAILAFVWLTPPTWLGDPTASDPGLVGWLLTLIN' A
#
# COMPACT_ATOMS: atom_id res chain seq x y z
N MET A 1 23.82 19.53 12.29
CA MET A 1 23.39 19.14 10.93
C MET A 1 23.04 17.65 10.76
N SER A 2 23.41 16.73 11.68
CA SER A 2 23.25 15.27 11.45
C SER A 2 21.88 14.66 11.79
N ARG A 3 20.99 15.40 12.46
CA ARG A 3 19.69 14.86 12.92
C ARG A 3 18.62 14.83 11.83
N LEU A 4 18.74 15.67 10.79
CA LEU A 4 17.72 15.83 9.76
C LEU A 4 17.65 14.63 8.80
N ILE A 5 18.79 13.98 8.53
CA ILE A 5 18.88 12.78 7.67
C ILE A 5 18.46 11.51 8.44
N ALA A 6 18.61 11.49 9.77
CA ALA A 6 18.27 10.32 10.56
C ALA A 6 16.76 9.99 10.53
N TRP A 7 15.89 11.00 10.52
CA TRP A 7 14.44 10.79 10.55
C TRP A 7 13.88 9.97 9.38
N PRO A 8 14.14 10.30 8.10
CA PRO A 8 13.64 9.49 6.99
C PRO A 8 14.21 8.07 7.02
N VAL A 9 15.49 7.89 7.40
CA VAL A 9 16.10 6.56 7.51
C VAL A 9 15.43 5.74 8.62
N VAL A 10 15.15 6.33 9.77
CA VAL A 10 14.46 5.65 10.88
C VAL A 10 13.02 5.30 10.50
N ILE A 11 12.31 6.17 9.80
CA ILE A 11 10.94 5.88 9.32
C ILE A 11 10.95 4.72 8.34
N LEU A 12 11.85 4.74 7.35
CA LEU A 12 11.99 3.66 6.37
C LEU A 12 12.37 2.34 7.05
N TRP A 13 13.31 2.38 8.00
CA TRP A 13 13.70 1.21 8.78
C TRP A 13 12.50 0.63 9.53
N ASN A 14 11.76 1.45 10.27
CA ASN A 14 10.62 0.99 11.05
C ASN A 14 9.48 0.46 10.18
N ALA A 15 9.27 1.05 9.00
CA ALA A 15 8.28 0.58 8.05
C ALA A 15 8.68 -0.77 7.42
N LEU A 16 9.93 -0.90 6.96
CA LEU A 16 10.43 -2.13 6.33
C LEU A 16 10.53 -3.31 7.30
N PHE A 17 10.95 -3.05 8.54
CA PHE A 17 11.06 -4.08 9.58
C PHE A 17 9.79 -4.23 10.44
N TRP A 18 8.71 -3.50 10.12
CA TRP A 18 7.42 -3.60 10.79
C TRP A 18 7.50 -3.42 12.32
N THR A 19 8.23 -2.40 12.77
CA THR A 19 8.53 -2.19 14.20
C THR A 19 7.60 -1.20 14.90
N TYR A 20 6.67 -0.58 14.17
CA TYR A 20 5.65 0.26 14.80
C TYR A 20 4.70 -0.59 15.64
N ASP A 21 4.35 -0.10 16.83
CA ASP A 21 3.43 -0.79 17.74
C ASP A 21 2.03 -0.89 17.13
N ARG A 22 1.31 -1.96 17.50
CA ARG A 22 -0.10 -2.15 17.11
C ARG A 22 -0.98 -1.04 17.71
N ALA A 23 -2.06 -0.70 17.01
CA ALA A 23 -2.97 0.39 17.39
C ALA A 23 -2.32 1.79 17.43
N THR A 24 -1.29 1.99 16.60
CA THR A 24 -0.72 3.30 16.31
C THR A 24 -1.09 3.73 14.89
N TRP A 25 -1.23 5.03 14.65
CA TRP A 25 -1.63 5.53 13.34
C TRP A 25 -0.60 5.20 12.23
N GLN A 26 0.69 5.07 12.56
CA GLN A 26 1.73 4.67 11.61
C GLN A 26 1.55 3.22 11.17
N TYR A 27 1.22 2.34 12.12
CA TYR A 27 0.87 0.95 11.83
C TYR A 27 -0.36 0.89 10.92
N ASP A 28 -1.40 1.66 11.24
CA ASP A 28 -2.62 1.71 10.44
C ASP A 28 -2.34 2.19 9.00
N LEU A 29 -1.47 3.19 8.81
CA LEU A 29 -1.04 3.62 7.49
C LEU A 29 -0.31 2.53 6.70
N MET A 30 0.55 1.75 7.35
CA MET A 30 1.25 0.63 6.70
C MET A 30 0.26 -0.46 6.27
N VAL A 31 -0.75 -0.76 7.08
CA VAL A 31 -1.83 -1.69 6.73
C VAL A 31 -2.63 -1.16 5.55
N ILE A 32 -3.04 0.11 5.59
CA ILE A 32 -3.77 0.75 4.48
C ILE A 32 -2.95 0.69 3.19
N ALA A 33 -1.63 0.92 3.24
CA ALA A 33 -0.76 0.83 2.07
C ALA A 33 -0.74 -0.57 1.45
N ILE A 34 -0.69 -1.63 2.28
CA ILE A 34 -0.75 -3.02 1.80
C ILE A 34 -2.13 -3.32 1.20
N LEU A 35 -3.22 -2.93 1.87
CA LEU A 35 -4.57 -3.15 1.36
C LEU A 35 -4.80 -2.42 0.05
N ALA A 36 -4.34 -1.16 -0.05
CA ALA A 36 -4.36 -0.39 -1.27
C ALA A 36 -3.57 -1.09 -2.39
N PHE A 37 -2.38 -1.62 -2.10
CA PHE A 37 -1.60 -2.40 -3.07
C PHE A 37 -2.38 -3.63 -3.56
N VAL A 38 -2.95 -4.42 -2.66
CA VAL A 38 -3.74 -5.63 -3.01
C VAL A 38 -4.95 -5.26 -3.88
N TRP A 39 -5.65 -4.19 -3.53
CA TRP A 39 -6.89 -3.78 -4.19
C TRP A 39 -6.68 -3.04 -5.50
N LEU A 40 -5.63 -2.23 -5.59
CA LEU A 40 -5.31 -1.46 -6.80
C LEU A 40 -4.58 -2.31 -7.83
N THR A 41 -3.96 -3.43 -7.44
CA THR A 41 -3.32 -4.35 -8.39
C THR A 41 -4.41 -5.08 -9.19
N PRO A 42 -4.56 -4.80 -10.50
CA PRO A 42 -5.56 -5.46 -11.33
C PRO A 42 -5.27 -6.97 -11.44
N PRO A 43 -6.29 -7.84 -11.38
CA PRO A 43 -6.12 -9.28 -11.57
C PRO A 43 -5.44 -9.64 -12.89
N THR A 44 -5.66 -8.83 -13.92
CA THR A 44 -5.05 -8.99 -15.25
C THR A 44 -3.52 -8.85 -15.22
N TRP A 45 -2.95 -8.06 -14.30
CA TRP A 45 -1.49 -7.94 -14.15
C TRP A 45 -0.87 -9.21 -13.58
N LEU A 46 -1.64 -9.95 -12.77
CA LEU A 46 -1.22 -11.21 -12.17
C LEU A 46 -1.51 -12.41 -13.08
N GLY A 47 -2.18 -12.20 -14.22
CA GLY A 47 -2.61 -13.28 -15.11
C GLY A 47 -3.58 -14.24 -14.42
N ASP A 48 -4.42 -13.71 -13.53
CA ASP A 48 -5.34 -14.51 -12.71
C ASP A 48 -6.37 -15.25 -13.60
N PRO A 49 -6.41 -16.60 -13.60
CA PRO A 49 -7.35 -17.38 -14.40
C PRO A 49 -8.78 -17.43 -13.80
N THR A 50 -8.94 -16.96 -12.56
CA THR A 50 -10.18 -17.02 -11.77
C THR A 50 -10.89 -15.68 -11.63
N ALA A 51 -10.16 -14.56 -11.68
CA ALA A 51 -10.72 -13.21 -11.58
C ALA A 51 -10.59 -12.45 -12.91
N SER A 52 -11.66 -12.46 -13.71
CA SER A 52 -11.72 -11.77 -15.01
C SER A 52 -12.28 -10.34 -14.94
N ASP A 53 -12.66 -9.90 -13.74
CA ASP A 53 -13.27 -8.58 -13.55
C ASP A 53 -12.25 -7.44 -13.66
N PRO A 54 -12.68 -6.24 -14.11
CA PRO A 54 -11.81 -5.08 -14.33
C PRO A 54 -11.07 -4.53 -13.08
N GLY A 55 -11.31 -5.10 -11.90
CA GLY A 55 -10.74 -4.64 -10.63
C GLY A 55 -11.27 -3.26 -10.19
N LEU A 56 -10.80 -2.77 -9.03
CA LEU A 56 -11.21 -1.46 -8.49
C LEU A 56 -10.83 -0.29 -9.41
N VAL A 57 -9.66 -0.36 -10.03
CA VAL A 57 -9.18 0.68 -10.97
C VAL A 57 -10.08 0.72 -12.22
N GLY A 58 -10.43 -0.43 -12.79
CA GLY A 58 -11.29 -0.47 -13.96
C GLY A 58 -12.71 0.02 -13.64
N TRP A 59 -13.26 -0.32 -12.46
CA TRP A 59 -14.51 0.27 -11.97
C TRP A 59 -14.46 1.80 -11.89
N LEU A 60 -13.40 2.36 -11.31
CA LEU A 60 -13.23 3.82 -11.23
C LEU A 60 -13.18 4.48 -12.61
N LEU A 61 -12.45 3.89 -13.56
CA LEU A 61 -12.37 4.40 -14.93
C LEU A 61 -13.72 4.38 -15.64
N THR A 62 -14.58 3.39 -15.36
CA THR A 62 -15.95 3.34 -15.92
C THR A 62 -16.89 4.40 -15.33
N LEU A 63 -16.61 4.93 -14.14
CA LEU A 63 -17.44 5.98 -13.51
C LEU A 63 -17.07 7.39 -14.00
N ILE A 64 -15.86 7.56 -14.54
CA ILE A 64 -15.32 8.87 -14.96
C ILE A 64 -15.54 9.10 -16.48
N ASN A 65 -15.80 8.05 -17.24
CA ASN A 65 -16.07 8.06 -18.68
C ASN A 65 -17.58 8.05 -18.94
#